data_AF-A0A9X7TKG0-F1
#
_entry.id   AF-A0A9X7TKG0-F1
#
_cell.length_a   1.000
_cell.length_b   1.000
_cell.length_c   1.000
_cell.angle_alpha   90.00
_cell.angle_beta   90.00
_cell.angle_gamma   90.00
#
_symmetry.space_group_name_H-M   'P 1'
#
loop_
_entity.id
_entity.type
_entity.pdbx_description
1 polymer ?
#
loop_
_entity_poly.entity_id
_entity_poly.type
_entity_poly.pdbx_seq_one_letter_code
_entity_poly.pdbx_strand_id
1 'polypeptide(L)'
;MRKIVLTSIVFLIIGVILILIYHFLFSSYYIKGVYLLPSSKQVSISIPYSSFIFEYKDNSTLPLKITFNNLIITKYNESNLIFYYYGESFNGNIMVENNYSYPVLMGYVVIDETPFFIFLPTLFYTGIILIILAVIIIILSFVLK
;
A
#
# COMPACT_ATOMS: atom_id res chain seq x y z
N MET A 1 38.21 11.07 -22.80
CA MET A 1 37.80 9.67 -22.56
C MET A 1 37.67 9.28 -21.10
N ARG A 2 38.72 9.37 -20.29
CA ARG A 2 38.71 8.86 -18.90
C ARG A 2 37.61 9.45 -18.00
N LYS A 3 37.30 10.74 -18.14
CA LYS A 3 36.18 11.41 -17.43
C LYS A 3 34.80 10.95 -17.90
N ILE A 4 34.63 10.68 -19.20
CA ILE A 4 33.35 10.24 -19.78
C ILE A 4 33.00 8.84 -19.29
N VAL A 5 33.97 7.93 -19.32
CA VAL A 5 33.83 6.55 -18.80
C VAL A 5 33.50 6.57 -17.31
N LEU A 6 34.13 7.47 -16.53
CA LEU A 6 33.82 7.62 -15.11
C LEU A 6 32.36 8.06 -14.88
N THR A 7 31.87 9.06 -15.64
CA THR A 7 30.48 9.50 -15.55
C THR A 7 29.49 8.38 -15.89
N SER A 8 29.78 7.57 -16.91
CA SER A 8 28.95 6.42 -17.24
C SER A 8 28.90 5.38 -16.14
N ILE A 9 30.04 5.08 -15.50
CA ILE A 9 30.10 4.14 -14.37
C ILE A 9 29.26 4.67 -13.20
N VAL A 10 29.31 5.97 -12.91
CA VAL A 10 28.50 6.60 -11.87
C VAL A 10 27.00 6.44 -12.16
N PHE A 11 26.55 6.70 -13.38
CA PHE A 11 25.14 6.49 -13.75
C PHE A 11 24.71 5.03 -13.64
N LEU A 12 25.58 4.10 -13.99
CA LEU A 12 25.30 2.67 -13.90
C LEU A 12 25.15 2.24 -12.44
N ILE A 13 26.06 2.68 -11.55
CA ILE A 13 26.00 2.41 -10.12
C ILE A 13 24.73 3.00 -9.50
N ILE A 14 24.43 4.27 -9.78
CA ILE A 14 23.22 4.92 -9.23
C ILE A 14 21.96 4.22 -9.73
N GLY A 15 21.88 3.88 -11.03
CA GLY A 15 20.74 3.18 -11.60
C GLY A 15 20.50 1.81 -10.96
N VAL A 16 21.58 1.03 -10.74
CA VAL A 16 21.51 -0.25 -10.02
C VAL A 16 21.07 -0.05 -8.58
N ILE A 17 21.60 0.94 -7.86
CA ILE A 17 21.18 1.25 -6.48
C ILE A 17 19.69 1.57 -6.43
N LEU A 18 19.15 2.36 -7.36
CA LEU A 18 17.71 2.66 -7.39
C LEU A 18 16.85 1.42 -7.63
N ILE A 19 17.28 0.51 -8.50
CA ILE A 19 16.60 -0.77 -8.74
C ILE A 19 16.69 -1.70 -7.52
N LEU A 20 17.83 -1.70 -6.83
CA LEU A 20 17.98 -2.44 -5.57
C LEU A 20 17.11 -1.85 -4.46
N ILE A 21 17.03 -0.52 -4.35
CA ILE A 21 16.13 0.16 -3.41
C ILE A 21 14.68 -0.25 -3.71
N TYR A 22 14.26 -0.22 -4.97
CA TYR A 22 12.95 -0.71 -5.41
C TYR A 22 12.67 -2.15 -4.94
N HIS A 23 13.69 -3.02 -4.95
CA HIS A 23 13.52 -4.44 -4.64
C HIS A 23 13.61 -4.76 -3.14
N PHE A 24 14.40 -4.00 -2.37
CA PHE A 24 14.77 -4.32 -0.98
C PHE A 24 14.20 -3.37 0.08
N LEU A 25 13.86 -2.14 -0.27
CA LEU A 25 13.07 -1.25 0.58
C LEU A 25 11.68 -1.25 -0.04
N PHE A 26 10.72 -2.02 0.46
CA PHE A 26 9.92 -1.64 1.61
C PHE A 26 9.19 -2.87 2.16
N SER A 27 9.16 -3.03 3.48
CA SER A 27 8.17 -3.89 4.12
C SER A 27 6.78 -3.31 3.92
N SER A 28 5.78 -4.15 3.63
CA SER A 28 4.37 -3.76 3.72
C SER A 28 4.13 -3.04 5.05
N TYR A 29 3.64 -1.79 5.02
CA TYR A 29 3.37 -1.04 6.24
C TYR A 29 2.03 -1.48 6.81
N TYR A 30 2.10 -2.27 7.89
CA TYR A 30 0.91 -2.72 8.61
C TYR A 30 0.52 -1.70 9.67
N ILE A 31 -0.63 -1.06 9.50
CA ILE A 31 -1.27 -0.24 10.52
C ILE A 31 -2.30 -1.11 11.23
N LYS A 32 -2.03 -1.50 12.48
CA LYS A 32 -3.02 -2.15 13.33
C LYS A 32 -3.60 -1.14 14.31
N GLY A 33 -4.92 -1.10 14.41
CA GLY A 33 -5.62 -0.21 15.32
C GLY A 33 -6.87 -0.84 15.92
N VAL A 34 -7.37 -0.18 16.96
CA VAL A 34 -8.67 -0.48 17.55
C VAL A 34 -9.45 0.82 17.60
N TYR A 35 -10.68 0.79 17.10
CA TYR A 35 -11.57 1.93 17.07
C TYR A 35 -12.79 1.68 17.95
N LEU A 36 -13.11 2.65 18.83
CA LEU A 36 -14.34 2.61 19.63
C LEU A 36 -15.47 3.25 18.84
N LEU A 37 -16.46 2.45 18.44
CA LEU A 37 -17.68 2.87 17.77
C LEU A 37 -18.74 3.24 18.81
N PRO A 38 -19.11 4.53 18.97
CA PRO A 38 -20.17 4.92 19.90
C PRO A 38 -21.53 4.31 19.50
N SER A 39 -22.42 4.13 20.46
CA SER A 39 -23.78 3.61 20.22
C SER A 39 -24.57 4.49 19.23
N SER A 40 -25.28 3.85 18.29
CA SER A 40 -26.16 4.52 17.32
C SER A 40 -25.47 5.63 16.50
N LYS A 41 -24.15 5.53 16.32
CA LYS A 41 -23.38 6.43 15.46
C LYS A 41 -22.83 5.69 14.26
N GLN A 42 -22.74 6.43 13.17
CA GLN A 42 -22.00 6.04 11.98
C GLN A 42 -20.61 6.67 12.01
N VAL A 43 -19.60 5.88 11.65
CA VAL A 43 -18.23 6.33 11.52
C VAL A 43 -17.74 6.03 10.11
N SER A 44 -17.09 7.00 9.49
CA SER A 44 -16.40 6.83 8.23
C SER A 44 -14.92 6.60 8.50
N ILE A 45 -14.38 5.49 8.01
CA ILE A 45 -12.97 5.15 8.09
C ILE A 45 -12.42 5.25 6.68
N SER A 46 -11.51 6.20 6.49
CA SER A 46 -10.83 6.38 5.22
C SER A 46 -9.75 5.34 5.06
N ILE A 47 -9.77 4.67 3.91
CA ILE A 47 -8.84 3.62 3.54
C ILE A 47 -8.06 4.14 2.33
N PRO A 48 -6.77 4.49 2.50
CA PRO A 48 -5.93 4.93 1.39
C PRO A 48 -5.67 3.76 0.42
N TYR A 49 -4.75 3.90 -0.53
CA TYR A 49 -4.37 2.78 -1.41
C TYR A 49 -3.84 1.63 -0.54
N SER A 50 -4.67 0.62 -0.30
CA SER A 50 -4.37 -0.39 0.70
C SER A 50 -5.23 -1.63 0.56
N SER A 51 -4.60 -2.77 0.83
CA SER A 51 -5.28 -3.99 1.22
C SER A 51 -5.63 -3.91 2.71
N PHE A 52 -6.80 -4.36 3.12
CA PHE A 52 -7.24 -4.26 4.52
C PHE A 52 -7.91 -5.54 5.03
N ILE A 53 -7.76 -5.75 6.33
CA ILE A 53 -8.46 -6.77 7.11
C ILE A 53 -9.19 -6.06 8.26
N PHE A 54 -10.52 -6.08 8.23
CA PHE A 54 -11.33 -5.71 9.40
C PHE A 54 -11.68 -6.95 10.18
N GLU A 55 -11.45 -6.88 11.48
CA GLU A 55 -11.87 -7.91 12.43
C GLU A 55 -12.76 -7.24 13.48
N TYR A 56 -14.01 -7.67 13.57
CA TYR A 56 -14.85 -7.28 14.68
C TYR A 56 -15.38 -8.51 15.38
N LYS A 57 -15.27 -8.50 16.71
CA LYS A 57 -15.89 -9.50 17.57
C LYS A 57 -17.20 -8.94 18.09
N ASP A 58 -18.27 -9.65 17.84
CA ASP A 58 -19.61 -9.25 18.22
C ASP A 58 -20.27 -10.35 19.03
N ASN A 59 -20.33 -10.16 20.34
CA ASN A 59 -20.95 -11.12 21.25
C ASN A 59 -22.48 -11.09 21.21
N SER A 60 -23.08 -10.32 20.30
CA SER A 60 -24.52 -10.12 20.15
C SER A 60 -25.02 -10.65 18.81
N THR A 61 -26.33 -10.80 18.70
CA THR A 61 -27.02 -11.46 17.58
C THR A 61 -27.24 -10.59 16.34
N LEU A 62 -26.81 -9.32 16.33
CA LEU A 62 -27.14 -8.35 15.26
C LEU A 62 -25.88 -7.71 14.63
N PRO A 63 -25.34 -8.23 13.53
CA PRO A 63 -24.07 -7.75 12.98
C PRO A 63 -24.05 -6.24 12.74
N LEU A 64 -22.88 -5.61 12.92
CA LEU A 64 -22.66 -4.21 12.55
C LEU A 64 -23.06 -4.00 11.08
N LYS A 65 -23.73 -2.88 10.79
CA LYS A 65 -24.05 -2.55 9.40
C LYS A 65 -22.85 -1.84 8.78
N ILE A 66 -22.22 -2.54 7.84
CA ILE A 66 -21.03 -2.05 7.17
C ILE A 66 -21.36 -1.78 5.71
N THR A 67 -21.14 -0.55 5.26
CA THR A 67 -21.28 -0.14 3.87
C THR A 67 -19.92 0.24 3.33
N PHE A 68 -19.63 -0.24 2.13
CA PHE A 68 -18.33 -0.10 1.49
C PHE A 68 -18.49 0.77 0.25
N ASN A 69 -17.76 1.89 0.19
CA ASN A 69 -17.78 2.79 -0.97
C ASN A 69 -16.41 2.77 -1.66
N ASN A 70 -16.41 2.44 -2.95
CA ASN A 70 -15.19 2.29 -3.78
C ASN A 70 -14.22 1.24 -3.23
N LEU A 71 -14.74 0.08 -2.83
CA LEU A 71 -13.97 -1.04 -2.27
C LEU A 71 -14.38 -2.34 -2.96
N ILE A 72 -13.41 -3.21 -3.21
CA ILE A 72 -13.66 -4.57 -3.68
C ILE A 72 -13.52 -5.50 -2.48
N ILE A 73 -14.59 -6.19 -2.10
CA ILE A 73 -14.61 -7.12 -0.96
C ILE A 73 -14.52 -8.53 -1.51
N THR A 74 -13.54 -9.30 -1.04
CA THR A 74 -13.25 -10.63 -1.59
C THR A 74 -13.47 -11.75 -0.58
N LYS A 75 -13.69 -11.46 0.71
CA LYS A 75 -13.97 -12.52 1.68
C LYS A 75 -14.78 -12.06 2.88
N TYR A 76 -15.76 -12.89 3.24
CA TYR A 76 -16.56 -12.81 4.45
C TYR A 76 -16.61 -14.22 5.05
N ASN A 77 -15.92 -14.42 6.17
CA ASN A 77 -15.99 -15.67 6.92
C ASN A 77 -16.47 -15.36 8.33
N GLU A 78 -17.59 -15.97 8.71
CA GLU A 78 -18.16 -15.89 10.05
C GLU A 78 -17.68 -17.11 10.84
N SER A 79 -16.88 -16.90 11.88
CA SER A 79 -16.53 -17.99 12.80
C SER A 79 -16.62 -17.49 14.22
N ASN A 80 -17.41 -18.17 15.05
CA ASN A 80 -17.49 -17.96 16.49
C ASN A 80 -17.61 -16.48 16.90
N LEU A 81 -18.59 -15.76 16.33
CA LEU A 81 -18.90 -14.37 16.68
C LEU A 81 -17.80 -13.35 16.30
N ILE A 82 -16.84 -13.75 15.46
CA ILE A 82 -15.82 -12.88 14.89
C ILE A 82 -16.04 -12.80 13.38
N PHE A 83 -16.10 -11.56 12.89
CA PHE A 83 -16.35 -11.23 11.50
C PHE A 83 -15.07 -10.68 10.86
N TYR A 84 -14.67 -11.29 9.75
CA TYR A 84 -13.50 -10.89 8.98
C TYR A 84 -13.92 -10.35 7.62
N TYR A 85 -13.51 -9.13 7.31
CA TYR A 85 -13.63 -8.55 5.97
C TYR A 85 -12.26 -8.33 5.38
N TYR A 86 -12.02 -8.96 4.23
CA TYR A 86 -10.86 -8.67 3.40
C TYR A 86 -11.30 -7.87 2.18
N GLY A 87 -10.56 -6.80 1.88
CA GLY A 87 -10.78 -6.05 0.66
C GLY A 87 -9.58 -5.20 0.28
N GLU A 88 -9.69 -4.61 -0.90
CA GLU A 88 -8.71 -3.71 -1.50
C GLU A 88 -9.37 -2.38 -1.80
N SER A 89 -8.62 -1.30 -1.63
CA SER A 89 -9.08 0.06 -1.84
C SER A 89 -8.11 0.86 -2.69
N PHE A 90 -8.67 1.62 -3.63
CA PHE A 90 -7.99 2.68 -4.36
C PHE A 90 -8.58 4.03 -3.94
N ASN A 91 -8.33 4.43 -2.68
CA ASN A 91 -8.89 5.63 -2.04
C ASN A 91 -10.40 5.53 -1.76
N GLY A 92 -10.76 4.60 -0.89
CA GLY A 92 -12.14 4.26 -0.54
C GLY A 92 -12.46 4.55 0.93
N ASN A 93 -13.73 4.40 1.27
CA ASN A 93 -14.21 4.63 2.63
C ASN A 93 -15.09 3.47 3.07
N ILE A 94 -14.91 3.06 4.33
CA ILE A 94 -15.84 2.16 5.01
C ILE A 94 -16.70 2.99 5.94
N MET A 95 -18.02 2.85 5.78
CA MET A 95 -18.97 3.37 6.74
C MET A 95 -19.41 2.22 7.65
N VAL A 96 -19.12 2.36 8.94
CA VAL A 96 -19.56 1.42 9.97
C VAL A 96 -20.66 2.08 10.79
N GLU A 97 -21.85 1.49 10.79
CA GLU A 97 -22.98 1.92 11.59
C GLU A 97 -23.14 0.97 12.78
N ASN A 98 -22.99 1.52 13.99
CA ASN A 98 -23.22 0.77 15.21
C ASN A 98 -24.73 0.76 15.55
N ASN A 99 -25.40 -0.33 15.20
CA ASN A 99 -26.83 -0.52 15.49
C ASN A 99 -27.12 -0.88 16.96
N TYR A 100 -26.10 -1.02 17.79
CA TYR A 100 -26.25 -1.32 19.21
C TYR A 100 -26.54 -0.07 20.04
N SER A 101 -27.21 -0.30 21.18
CA SER A 101 -27.44 0.70 22.22
C SER A 101 -26.20 0.96 23.10
N TYR A 102 -25.13 0.19 22.91
CA TYR A 102 -23.85 0.31 23.62
C TYR A 102 -22.67 0.45 22.63
N PRO A 103 -21.53 0.99 23.08
CA PRO A 103 -20.36 1.13 22.22
C PRO A 103 -19.70 -0.22 21.93
N VAL A 104 -19.13 -0.37 20.72
CA VAL A 104 -18.45 -1.57 20.25
C VAL A 104 -16.99 -1.26 19.88
N LEU A 105 -16.08 -2.18 20.19
CA LEU A 105 -14.68 -2.09 19.76
C LEU A 105 -14.50 -2.85 18.46
N MET A 106 -13.89 -2.19 17.48
CA MET A 106 -13.56 -2.79 16.18
C MET A 106 -12.05 -2.79 15.98
N GLY A 107 -11.49 -3.97 15.72
CA GLY A 107 -10.10 -4.12 15.31
C GLY A 107 -9.95 -3.93 13.81
N TYR A 108 -8.85 -3.32 13.39
CA TYR A 108 -8.51 -3.24 11.98
C TYR A 108 -7.02 -3.39 11.76
N VAL A 109 -6.68 -3.96 10.61
CA VAL A 109 -5.34 -3.99 10.05
C VAL A 109 -5.44 -3.45 8.63
N VAL A 110 -4.76 -2.34 8.37
CA VAL A 110 -4.65 -1.75 7.02
C VAL A 110 -3.21 -1.90 6.57
N ILE A 111 -3.02 -2.43 5.38
CA ILE A 111 -1.71 -2.52 4.72
C ILE A 111 -1.59 -1.30 3.82
N ASP A 112 -0.90 -0.25 4.26
CA ASP A 112 -0.73 0.95 3.45
C ASP A 112 0.21 0.67 2.28
N GLU A 113 -0.36 0.58 1.09
CA GLU A 113 0.32 0.35 -0.19
C GLU A 113 0.58 1.65 -0.95
N THR A 114 0.19 2.81 -0.39
CA THR A 114 0.41 4.13 -1.02
C THR A 114 1.87 4.38 -1.41
N PRO A 115 2.89 4.02 -0.58
CA PRO A 115 4.29 4.13 -0.98
C PRO A 115 4.64 3.26 -2.19
N PHE A 116 4.00 2.08 -2.33
CA PHE A 116 4.24 1.15 -3.44
C PHE A 116 3.66 1.65 -4.76
N PHE A 117 2.52 2.34 -4.75
CA PHE A 117 1.89 2.73 -6.01
C PHE A 117 2.56 3.94 -6.68
N ILE A 118 3.08 4.89 -5.87
CA ILE A 118 3.61 6.17 -6.38
C ILE A 118 5.13 6.12 -6.53
N PHE A 119 5.87 5.68 -5.51
CA PHE A 119 7.33 5.77 -5.52
C PHE A 119 8.01 4.63 -6.29
N LEU A 120 7.37 3.46 -6.31
CA LEU A 120 7.94 2.23 -6.84
C LEU A 120 8.12 2.28 -8.38
N PRO A 121 7.13 2.69 -9.18
CA PRO A 121 7.33 2.79 -10.62
C PRO A 121 8.37 3.85 -10.94
N THR A 122 8.34 5.00 -10.26
CA THR A 122 9.25 6.12 -10.52
C THR A 122 10.71 5.74 -10.24
N LEU A 123 11.02 5.11 -9.10
CA LEU A 123 12.38 4.66 -8.78
C LEU A 123 12.89 3.64 -9.80
N PHE A 124 12.05 2.67 -10.17
CA PHE A 124 12.41 1.64 -11.14
C PHE A 124 12.69 2.21 -12.53
N TYR A 125 11.77 3.02 -13.05
CA TYR A 125 11.93 3.63 -14.38
C TYR A 125 13.10 4.61 -14.41
N THR A 126 13.32 5.38 -13.34
CA THR A 126 14.49 6.26 -13.24
C THR A 126 15.79 5.46 -13.25
N GLY A 127 15.83 4.33 -12.53
CA GLY A 127 16.97 3.42 -12.54
C GLY A 127 17.28 2.85 -13.94
N ILE A 128 16.24 2.41 -14.66
CA ILE A 128 16.37 1.92 -16.05
C ILE A 128 16.90 3.03 -16.97
N ILE A 129 16.34 4.24 -16.88
CA ILE A 129 16.75 5.38 -17.72
C ILE A 129 18.23 5.69 -17.50
N LEU A 130 18.71 5.70 -16.25
CA LEU A 130 20.11 5.94 -15.93
C LEU A 130 21.04 4.86 -16.51
N ILE A 131 20.63 3.59 -16.46
CA ILE A 131 21.41 2.49 -17.05
C ILE A 131 21.47 2.64 -18.59
N ILE A 132 20.35 2.95 -19.24
CA ILE A 132 20.31 3.15 -20.70
C ILE A 132 21.22 4.33 -21.09
N LEU A 133 21.13 5.45 -20.37
CA LEU A 133 22.00 6.60 -20.59
C LEU A 133 23.48 6.25 -20.42
N ALA A 134 23.83 5.49 -19.38
CA ALA A 134 25.20 5.03 -19.16
C ALA A 134 25.73 4.24 -20.37
N VAL A 135 24.94 3.29 -20.88
CA VAL A 135 25.29 2.46 -22.05
C VAL A 135 25.47 3.31 -23.30
N ILE A 136 24.53 4.22 -23.57
CA ILE A 136 24.62 5.14 -24.74
C ILE A 136 25.89 5.97 -24.68
N ILE A 137 26.21 6.56 -23.52
CA ILE A 137 27.42 7.37 -23.35
C ILE A 137 28.69 6.53 -23.55
N ILE A 138 28.72 5.28 -23.06
CA ILE A 138 29.84 4.36 -23.27
C ILE A 138 30.02 4.11 -24.78
N ILE A 139 28.96 3.71 -25.48
CA ILE A 139 29.00 3.42 -26.92
C ILE A 139 29.47 4.66 -27.71
N LEU A 140 28.86 5.83 -27.47
CA LEU A 140 29.26 7.08 -28.11
C LEU A 140 30.71 7.44 -27.84
N SER A 141 31.23 7.15 -26.64
CA SER A 141 32.64 7.41 -26.32
C SER A 141 33.62 6.55 -27.11
N PHE A 142 33.20 5.37 -27.59
CA PHE A 142 34.00 4.53 -28.48
C PHE A 142 33.85 4.91 -29.95
N VAL A 143 32.67 5.35 -30.38
CA VAL A 143 32.38 5.75 -31.77
C VAL A 143 32.97 7.12 -32.10
N LEU A 144 32.92 8.07 -31.17
CA LEU A 144 33.46 9.43 -31.33
C LEU A 144 34.96 9.52 -30.99
N LYS A 145 35.66 8.38 -31.01
CA LYS A 145 37.09 8.26 -30.71
C LYS A 145 37.94 8.71 -31.88
#